data_AF-A0A7R9Y331-F1
#
_entry.id   AF-A0A7R9Y331-F1
#
_cell.length_a   1.000
_cell.length_b   1.000
_cell.length_c   1.000
_cell.angle_alpha   90.00
_cell.angle_beta   90.00
_cell.angle_gamma   90.00
#
_symmetry.space_group_name_H-M   'P 1'
#
loop_
_entity.id
_entity.type
_entity.pdbx_description
1 polymer ?
#
loop_
_entity_poly.entity_id
_entity_poly.type
_entity_poly.pdbx_seq_one_letter_code
_entity_poly.pdbx_strand_id
1 'polypeptide(L)'
;PPHSRPPPTRAMGEQAKPLLPFLQRGDELQRADPKVAYYCRMFACEEGMRTSDKTPEMRELLSLLVLQLEKTKPSAGLQGAEEDEAYVENFALRLFAKADKLDRGGRRDAKTAKLFYVASIVIETLRQFDVSNGAKHELSDEMAGKQRYAAWRAGELAKANREGRTAAPPPEEGEDESASAARTTGGGGTAGGGAGMDDEYESFLSELTDNLGKGAGVP
;
A
#
# COMPACT_ATOMS: atom_id res chain seq x y z
N PRO A 1 -4.47 -17.85 -24.99
CA PRO A 1 -4.53 -16.42 -25.37
C PRO A 1 -3.37 -15.64 -24.73
N PRO A 2 -2.60 -14.86 -25.49
CA PRO A 2 -1.47 -14.13 -24.93
C PRO A 2 -1.98 -13.17 -23.86
N HIS A 3 -1.34 -13.21 -22.71
CA HIS A 3 -1.66 -12.44 -21.52
C HIS A 3 -1.93 -10.98 -21.88
N SER A 4 -3.14 -10.50 -21.61
CA SER A 4 -3.52 -9.09 -21.68
C SER A 4 -2.75 -8.33 -20.62
N ARG A 5 -1.47 -8.10 -20.87
CA ARG A 5 -0.64 -7.20 -20.09
C ARG A 5 -1.27 -5.81 -20.26
N PRO A 6 -1.59 -5.08 -19.17
CA PRO A 6 -2.03 -3.71 -19.31
C PRO A 6 -1.01 -2.92 -20.14
N PRO A 7 -1.45 -1.90 -20.90
CA PRO A 7 -0.56 -1.12 -21.74
C PRO A 7 0.64 -0.63 -20.90
N PRO A 8 1.86 -0.58 -21.49
CA PRO A 8 3.04 -0.14 -20.77
C PRO A 8 2.77 1.25 -20.18
N THR A 9 3.09 1.40 -18.89
CA THR A 9 2.92 2.61 -18.05
C THR A 9 3.45 3.91 -18.66
N ARG A 10 4.25 3.83 -19.74
CA ARG A 10 4.88 4.95 -20.43
C ARG A 10 3.97 5.77 -21.34
N ALA A 11 2.74 5.33 -21.62
CA ALA A 11 1.75 6.06 -22.43
C ALA A 11 0.51 6.52 -21.63
N MET A 12 0.58 6.49 -20.30
CA MET A 12 -0.49 7.02 -19.45
C MET A 12 -0.39 8.54 -19.42
N GLY A 13 -1.45 9.24 -19.86
CA GLY A 13 -1.52 10.70 -19.86
C GLY A 13 -1.30 11.29 -18.47
N GLU A 14 -0.98 12.59 -18.40
CA GLU A 14 -0.61 13.30 -17.16
C GLU A 14 -1.58 13.04 -15.98
N GLN A 15 -2.88 12.97 -16.28
CA GLN A 15 -3.94 12.73 -15.29
C GLN A 15 -3.84 11.36 -14.61
N ALA A 16 -3.23 10.35 -15.23
CA ALA A 16 -3.14 9.00 -14.69
C ALA A 16 -1.91 8.77 -13.79
N LYS A 17 -0.95 9.70 -13.76
CA LYS A 17 0.26 9.57 -12.93
C LYS A 17 -0.03 9.34 -11.44
N PRO A 18 -0.99 10.03 -10.80
CA PRO A 18 -1.32 9.81 -9.40
C PRO A 18 -1.88 8.40 -9.12
N LEU A 19 -2.43 7.73 -10.14
CA LEU A 19 -3.01 6.39 -10.01
C LEU A 19 -1.95 5.29 -10.06
N LEU A 20 -0.78 5.58 -10.67
CA LEU A 20 0.28 4.60 -10.92
C LEU A 20 0.70 3.78 -9.69
N PRO A 21 0.88 4.36 -8.49
CA PRO A 21 1.27 3.58 -7.31
C PRO A 21 0.28 2.45 -7.02
N PHE A 22 -1.02 2.73 -7.11
CA PHE A 22 -2.09 1.75 -6.84
C PHE A 22 -2.19 0.71 -7.96
N LEU A 23 -2.07 1.12 -9.22
CA LEU A 23 -2.08 0.22 -10.37
C LEU A 23 -0.91 -0.77 -10.31
N GLN A 24 0.29 -0.28 -9.96
CA GLN A 24 1.46 -1.12 -9.78
C GLN A 24 1.26 -2.13 -8.64
N ARG A 25 0.66 -1.73 -7.50
CA ARG A 25 0.33 -2.67 -6.42
C ARG A 25 -0.68 -3.72 -6.87
N GLY A 26 -1.72 -3.31 -7.61
CA GLY A 26 -2.68 -4.24 -8.20
C GLY A 26 -2.01 -5.32 -9.05
N ASP A 27 -1.05 -4.95 -9.89
CA ASP A 27 -0.33 -5.89 -10.75
C ASP A 27 0.63 -6.79 -9.97
N GLU A 28 1.40 -6.23 -9.03
CA GLU A 28 2.35 -6.96 -8.20
C GLU A 28 1.64 -7.97 -7.27
N LEU A 29 0.47 -7.62 -6.74
CA LEU A 29 -0.28 -8.45 -5.80
C LEU A 29 -1.25 -9.43 -6.46
N GLN A 30 -1.56 -9.29 -7.75
CA GLN A 30 -2.61 -10.06 -8.42
C GLN A 30 -2.52 -11.59 -8.21
N ARG A 31 -1.31 -12.14 -8.16
CA ARG A 31 -1.09 -13.57 -7.95
C ARG A 31 -0.98 -13.94 -6.47
N ALA A 32 -0.41 -13.05 -5.68
CA ALA A 32 -0.06 -13.26 -4.29
C ALA A 32 -1.30 -13.08 -3.40
N ASP A 33 -1.99 -11.95 -3.55
CA ASP A 33 -3.20 -11.61 -2.83
C ASP A 33 -4.20 -10.92 -3.79
N PRO A 34 -5.09 -11.70 -4.44
CA PRO A 34 -6.08 -11.14 -5.36
C PRO A 34 -7.06 -10.17 -4.72
N LYS A 35 -7.30 -10.26 -3.39
CA LYS A 35 -8.20 -9.37 -2.66
C LYS A 35 -7.58 -7.98 -2.52
N VAL A 36 -6.34 -7.90 -2.02
CA VAL A 36 -5.64 -6.60 -1.92
C VAL A 36 -5.38 -6.01 -3.31
N ALA A 37 -5.08 -6.85 -4.30
CA ALA A 37 -4.93 -6.42 -5.69
C ALA A 37 -6.22 -5.81 -6.26
N TYR A 38 -7.37 -6.37 -5.92
CA TYR A 38 -8.69 -5.84 -6.29
C TYR A 38 -8.90 -4.46 -5.66
N TYR A 39 -8.70 -4.31 -4.36
CA TYR A 39 -8.91 -3.04 -3.66
C TYR A 39 -7.92 -1.93 -4.05
N CYS A 40 -6.68 -2.28 -4.42
CA CYS A 40 -5.75 -1.32 -5.02
C CYS A 40 -6.27 -0.77 -6.37
N ARG A 41 -6.81 -1.65 -7.24
CA ARG A 41 -7.37 -1.21 -8.52
C ARG A 41 -8.70 -0.46 -8.35
N MET A 42 -9.51 -0.85 -7.37
CA MET A 42 -10.76 -0.18 -7.08
C MET A 42 -10.50 1.25 -6.61
N PHE A 43 -9.53 1.43 -5.70
CA PHE A 43 -9.10 2.74 -5.25
C PHE A 43 -8.64 3.63 -6.41
N ALA A 44 -7.78 3.09 -7.28
CA ALA A 44 -7.33 3.80 -8.48
C ALA A 44 -8.48 4.20 -9.42
N CYS A 45 -9.48 3.32 -9.57
CA CYS A 45 -10.67 3.59 -10.37
C CYS A 45 -11.50 4.72 -9.76
N GLU A 46 -11.74 4.71 -8.45
CA GLU A 46 -12.47 5.78 -7.76
C GLU A 46 -11.76 7.13 -7.85
N GLU A 47 -10.44 7.17 -7.61
CA GLU A 47 -9.64 8.39 -7.75
C GLU A 47 -9.68 8.95 -9.18
N GLY A 48 -9.55 8.08 -10.18
CA GLY A 48 -9.71 8.49 -11.58
C GLY A 48 -11.13 8.96 -11.89
N MET A 49 -12.16 8.38 -11.28
CA MET A 49 -13.54 8.86 -11.37
C MET A 49 -13.76 10.23 -10.69
N ARG A 50 -12.98 10.59 -9.67
CA ARG A 50 -13.01 11.93 -9.02
C ARG A 50 -12.36 13.03 -9.87
N THR A 51 -11.50 12.68 -10.83
CA THR A 51 -10.82 13.67 -11.70
C THR A 51 -11.79 14.44 -12.61
N SER A 52 -11.91 15.76 -12.48
CA SER A 52 -12.66 16.60 -13.43
C SER A 52 -12.01 16.62 -14.82
N ASP A 53 -12.81 16.84 -15.88
CA ASP A 53 -12.30 17.01 -17.25
C ASP A 53 -11.37 15.87 -17.73
N LYS A 54 -11.81 14.62 -17.52
CA LYS A 54 -11.04 13.42 -17.92
C LYS A 54 -10.68 13.50 -19.41
N THR A 55 -9.43 13.21 -19.75
CA THR A 55 -9.03 13.04 -21.15
C THR A 55 -9.61 11.72 -21.72
N PRO A 56 -9.64 11.55 -23.06
CA PRO A 56 -10.01 10.27 -23.66
C PRO A 56 -9.19 9.10 -23.11
N GLU A 57 -7.89 9.29 -22.89
CA GLU A 57 -6.97 8.28 -22.37
C GLU A 57 -7.32 7.89 -20.92
N MET A 58 -7.71 8.85 -20.08
CA MET A 58 -8.19 8.55 -18.72
C MET A 58 -9.51 7.76 -18.75
N ARG A 59 -10.44 8.08 -19.65
CA ARG A 59 -11.70 7.32 -19.79
C ARG A 59 -11.44 5.88 -20.27
N GLU A 60 -10.51 5.70 -21.19
CA GLU A 60 -10.10 4.37 -21.65
C GLU A 60 -9.45 3.56 -20.53
N LEU A 61 -8.54 4.18 -19.76
CA LEU A 61 -7.93 3.55 -18.59
C LEU A 61 -8.99 3.09 -17.59
N LEU A 62 -9.93 3.96 -17.21
CA LEU A 62 -11.02 3.60 -16.28
C LEU A 62 -11.86 2.44 -16.81
N SER A 63 -12.16 2.42 -18.11
CA SER A 63 -12.89 1.33 -18.75
C SER A 63 -12.13 0.00 -18.64
N LEU A 64 -10.81 0.01 -18.88
CA LEU A 64 -9.95 -1.16 -18.70
C LEU A 64 -9.87 -1.61 -17.24
N LEU A 65 -9.83 -0.67 -16.28
CA LEU A 65 -9.81 -1.00 -14.86
C LEU A 65 -11.10 -1.68 -14.41
N VAL A 66 -12.27 -1.21 -14.85
CA VAL A 66 -13.55 -1.86 -14.58
C VAL A 66 -13.55 -3.31 -15.10
N LEU A 67 -13.07 -3.54 -16.32
CA LEU A 67 -12.96 -4.90 -16.87
C LEU A 67 -12.02 -5.79 -16.04
N GLN A 68 -10.90 -5.23 -15.56
CA GLN A 68 -9.97 -5.97 -14.70
C GLN A 68 -10.56 -6.28 -13.33
N LEU A 69 -11.32 -5.36 -12.74
CA LEU A 69 -12.02 -5.55 -11.47
C LEU A 69 -13.03 -6.69 -11.58
N GLU A 70 -13.87 -6.68 -12.63
CA GLU A 70 -14.84 -7.75 -12.88
C GLU A 70 -14.17 -9.11 -13.09
N LYS A 71 -13.00 -9.14 -13.75
CA LYS A 71 -12.21 -10.36 -13.92
C LYS A 71 -11.59 -10.86 -12.62
N THR A 72 -11.21 -9.96 -11.71
CA THR A 72 -10.50 -10.29 -10.46
C THR A 72 -11.46 -10.72 -9.36
N LYS A 73 -12.69 -10.17 -9.35
CA LYS A 73 -13.77 -10.45 -8.39
C LYS A 73 -13.90 -11.92 -7.98
N PRO A 74 -13.98 -12.89 -8.92
CA PRO A 74 -14.16 -14.30 -8.56
C PRO A 74 -13.00 -14.88 -7.75
N SER A 75 -11.76 -14.45 -8.03
CA SER A 75 -10.57 -14.87 -7.31
C SER A 75 -10.28 -14.06 -6.04
N ALA A 76 -10.91 -12.89 -5.88
CA ALA A 76 -10.69 -12.00 -4.75
C ALA A 76 -11.39 -12.46 -3.47
N GLY A 77 -12.38 -13.35 -3.56
CA GLY A 77 -13.09 -13.88 -2.38
C GLY A 77 -13.70 -12.76 -1.52
N LEU A 78 -14.36 -11.78 -2.17
CA LEU A 78 -14.99 -10.65 -1.50
C LEU A 78 -16.11 -11.14 -0.56
N GLN A 79 -16.17 -10.59 0.64
CA GLN A 79 -17.06 -11.04 1.71
C GLN A 79 -18.04 -9.96 2.18
N GLY A 80 -17.69 -8.69 1.98
CA GLY A 80 -18.45 -7.56 2.54
C GLY A 80 -17.49 -6.41 2.86
N ALA A 81 -18.00 -5.18 2.89
CA ALA A 81 -17.16 -4.00 3.08
C ALA A 81 -16.38 -4.06 4.40
N GLU A 82 -17.04 -4.45 5.50
CA GLU A 82 -16.43 -4.52 6.83
C GLU A 82 -15.36 -5.63 6.92
N GLU A 83 -15.67 -6.85 6.45
CA GLU A 83 -14.73 -7.96 6.47
C GLU A 83 -13.53 -7.73 5.53
N ASP A 84 -13.78 -7.15 4.37
CA ASP A 84 -12.75 -6.88 3.38
C ASP A 84 -11.87 -5.69 3.80
N GLU A 85 -12.44 -4.67 4.47
CA GLU A 85 -11.68 -3.57 5.09
C GLU A 85 -10.70 -4.12 6.13
N ALA A 86 -11.20 -4.90 7.10
CA ALA A 86 -10.39 -5.50 8.15
C ALA A 86 -9.26 -6.38 7.57
N TYR A 87 -9.54 -7.10 6.48
CA TYR A 87 -8.53 -7.90 5.78
C TYR A 87 -7.42 -7.02 5.20
N VAL A 88 -7.79 -5.97 4.45
CA VAL A 88 -6.82 -5.06 3.81
C VAL A 88 -6.02 -4.29 4.86
N GLU A 89 -6.65 -3.88 5.96
CA GLU A 89 -6.00 -3.21 7.08
C GLU A 89 -4.96 -4.11 7.74
N ASN A 90 -5.33 -5.33 8.13
CA ASN A 90 -4.41 -6.29 8.73
C ASN A 90 -3.24 -6.63 7.78
N PHE A 91 -3.49 -6.75 6.47
CA PHE A 91 -2.43 -6.91 5.48
C PHE A 91 -1.42 -5.74 5.52
N ALA A 92 -1.92 -4.51 5.53
CA ALA A 92 -1.10 -3.32 5.56
C ALA A 92 -0.29 -3.19 6.86
N LEU A 93 -0.91 -3.48 8.00
CA LEU A 93 -0.27 -3.48 9.32
C LEU A 93 0.85 -4.52 9.42
N ARG A 94 0.68 -5.70 8.84
CA ARG A 94 1.72 -6.74 8.82
C ARG A 94 2.91 -6.34 7.94
N LEU A 95 2.67 -5.74 6.78
CA LEU A 95 3.74 -5.16 5.97
C LEU A 95 4.52 -4.09 6.73
N PHE A 96 3.81 -3.19 7.40
CA PHE A 96 4.39 -2.14 8.23
C PHE A 96 5.25 -2.73 9.35
N ALA A 97 4.70 -3.67 10.14
CA ALA A 97 5.40 -4.29 11.26
C ALA A 97 6.65 -5.05 10.81
N LYS A 98 6.60 -5.73 9.67
CA LYS A 98 7.76 -6.40 9.08
C LYS A 98 8.85 -5.39 8.68
N ALA A 99 8.46 -4.29 8.04
CA ALA A 99 9.38 -3.22 7.66
C ALA A 99 10.06 -2.59 8.88
N ASP A 100 9.26 -2.26 9.90
CA ASP A 100 9.73 -1.65 11.14
C ASP A 100 10.70 -2.56 11.90
N LYS A 101 10.37 -3.86 12.03
CA LYS A 101 11.25 -4.86 12.65
C LYS A 101 12.59 -4.95 11.92
N LEU A 102 12.59 -4.95 10.58
CA LEU A 102 13.82 -4.98 9.79
C LEU A 102 14.65 -3.70 9.99
N ASP A 103 14.01 -2.53 9.95
CA ASP A 103 14.66 -1.24 10.09
C ASP A 103 15.30 -1.03 11.47
N ARG A 104 14.53 -1.31 12.53
CA ARG A 104 15.01 -1.29 13.92
C ARG A 104 16.11 -2.32 14.15
N GLY A 105 16.02 -3.48 13.49
CA GLY A 105 17.07 -4.50 13.44
C GLY A 105 18.30 -4.14 12.57
N GLY A 106 18.36 -2.94 11.98
CA GLY A 106 19.49 -2.45 11.19
C GLY A 106 19.50 -2.89 9.72
N ARG A 107 18.51 -3.67 9.28
CA ARG A 107 18.33 -4.09 7.87
C ARG A 107 17.68 -2.96 7.07
N ARG A 108 18.41 -1.87 6.86
CA ARG A 108 17.94 -0.61 6.22
C ARG A 108 18.17 -0.58 4.71
N ASP A 109 17.89 -1.69 4.05
CA ASP A 109 18.14 -1.88 2.63
C ASP A 109 16.93 -1.52 1.75
N ALA A 110 17.08 -1.68 0.44
CA ALA A 110 16.04 -1.33 -0.54
C ALA A 110 14.76 -2.19 -0.38
N LYS A 111 14.87 -3.41 0.16
CA LYS A 111 13.70 -4.27 0.41
C LYS A 111 12.87 -3.70 1.56
N THR A 112 13.51 -3.25 2.63
CA THR A 112 12.84 -2.58 3.76
C THR A 112 12.19 -1.27 3.32
N ALA A 113 12.86 -0.48 2.49
CA ALA A 113 12.27 0.72 1.88
C ALA A 113 10.99 0.39 1.08
N LYS A 114 11.04 -0.67 0.27
CA LYS A 114 9.91 -1.11 -0.56
C LYS A 114 8.76 -1.62 0.29
N LEU A 115 9.01 -2.34 1.38
CA LEU A 115 7.97 -2.77 2.32
C LEU A 115 7.20 -1.59 2.91
N PHE A 116 7.90 -0.59 3.45
CA PHE A 116 7.27 0.64 3.95
C PHE A 116 6.48 1.35 2.85
N TYR A 117 7.02 1.43 1.63
CA TYR A 117 6.31 2.05 0.51
C TYR A 117 5.03 1.30 0.13
N VAL A 118 5.06 -0.04 0.08
CA VAL A 118 3.86 -0.83 -0.21
C VAL A 118 2.84 -0.66 0.92
N ALA A 119 3.28 -0.71 2.18
CA ALA A 119 2.41 -0.47 3.33
C ALA A 119 1.72 0.90 3.23
N SER A 120 2.45 1.99 2.94
CA SER A 120 1.85 3.32 2.86
C SER A 120 0.81 3.44 1.74
N ILE A 121 1.01 2.75 0.61
CA ILE A 121 0.05 2.71 -0.49
C ILE A 121 -1.19 1.89 -0.12
N VAL A 122 -1.02 0.71 0.50
CA VAL A 122 -2.17 -0.12 0.90
C VAL A 122 -3.00 0.56 2.00
N ILE A 123 -2.35 1.21 2.99
CA ILE A 123 -3.05 2.01 3.99
C ILE A 123 -3.87 3.11 3.32
N GLU A 124 -3.32 3.81 2.33
CA GLU A 124 -4.05 4.87 1.61
C GLU A 124 -5.32 4.34 0.94
N THR A 125 -5.32 3.09 0.46
CA THR A 125 -6.52 2.48 -0.13
C THR A 125 -7.66 2.28 0.86
N LEU A 126 -7.40 2.27 2.17
CA LEU A 126 -8.44 2.08 3.20
C LEU A 126 -9.46 3.21 3.20
N ARG A 127 -9.09 4.40 2.70
CA ARG A 127 -10.01 5.54 2.57
C ARG A 127 -11.28 5.25 1.78
N GLN A 128 -11.29 4.24 0.90
CA GLN A 128 -12.49 3.89 0.13
C GLN A 128 -13.55 3.13 0.93
N PHE A 129 -13.21 2.56 2.09
CA PHE A 129 -14.15 1.78 2.90
C PHE A 129 -15.03 2.67 3.81
N ASP A 130 -14.58 3.90 4.14
CA ASP A 130 -15.33 4.85 4.96
C ASP A 130 -16.47 5.54 4.17
N VAL A 131 -17.49 4.76 3.80
CA VAL A 131 -18.71 5.22 3.14
C VAL A 131 -19.89 5.30 4.13
N SER A 132 -19.74 4.75 5.34
CA SER A 132 -20.81 4.63 6.34
C SER A 132 -21.20 5.94 7.03
N ASN A 133 -20.34 6.97 7.02
CA ASN A 133 -20.59 8.23 7.74
C ASN A 133 -20.85 9.46 6.86
N GLY A 134 -21.04 9.28 5.55
CA GLY A 134 -21.58 10.31 4.67
C GLY A 134 -20.77 11.61 4.53
N ALA A 135 -19.52 11.70 5.03
CA ALA A 135 -18.81 12.97 5.01
C ALA A 135 -17.28 12.97 4.88
N LYS A 136 -16.53 11.86 5.01
CA LYS A 136 -15.07 11.95 4.86
C LYS A 136 -14.42 10.60 4.56
N HIS A 137 -13.68 10.55 3.45
CA HIS A 137 -12.71 9.49 3.14
C HIS A 137 -11.45 9.65 4.02
N GLU A 138 -11.62 9.55 5.34
CA GLU A 138 -10.54 9.79 6.30
C GLU A 138 -10.09 8.50 6.97
N LEU A 139 -8.77 8.32 7.03
CA LEU A 139 -8.19 7.28 7.86
C LEU A 139 -8.37 7.68 9.32
N SER A 140 -8.46 6.68 10.21
CA SER A 140 -8.27 6.92 11.64
C SER A 140 -6.94 7.63 11.89
N ASP A 141 -6.84 8.41 12.98
CA ASP A 141 -5.61 9.15 13.31
C ASP A 141 -4.40 8.22 13.40
N GLU A 142 -4.60 7.02 13.94
CA GLU A 142 -3.57 5.98 14.00
C GLU A 142 -3.10 5.58 12.59
N MET A 143 -4.03 5.22 11.70
CA MET A 143 -3.70 4.76 10.35
C MET A 143 -3.09 5.89 9.51
N ALA A 144 -3.57 7.12 9.66
CA ALA A 144 -2.94 8.30 9.05
C ALA A 144 -1.51 8.52 9.57
N GLY A 145 -1.26 8.30 10.87
CA GLY A 145 0.07 8.31 11.46
C GLY A 145 1.00 7.28 10.83
N LYS A 146 0.58 6.01 10.78
CA LYS A 146 1.37 4.92 10.17
C LYS A 146 1.61 5.14 8.68
N GLN A 147 0.63 5.64 7.95
CA GLN A 147 0.75 5.97 6.53
C GLN A 147 1.87 6.99 6.28
N ARG A 148 1.85 8.10 7.04
CA ARG A 148 2.85 9.17 6.92
C ARG A 148 4.24 8.69 7.30
N TYR A 149 4.35 7.96 8.40
CA TYR A 149 5.62 7.37 8.83
C TYR A 149 6.18 6.43 7.76
N ALA A 150 5.38 5.50 7.26
CA ALA A 150 5.80 4.54 6.25
C ALA A 150 6.25 5.23 4.95
N ALA A 151 5.51 6.24 4.49
CA ALA A 151 5.87 7.00 3.29
C ALA A 151 7.20 7.77 3.47
N TRP A 152 7.34 8.49 4.59
CA TRP A 152 8.57 9.21 4.92
C TRP A 152 9.76 8.24 5.02
N ARG A 153 9.60 7.17 5.78
CA ARG A 153 10.69 6.23 6.06
C ARG A 153 11.11 5.48 4.80
N ALA A 154 10.17 5.07 3.96
CA ALA A 154 10.46 4.52 2.64
C ALA A 154 11.34 5.47 1.80
N GLY A 155 11.02 6.76 1.81
CA GLY A 155 11.79 7.81 1.12
C GLY A 155 13.22 7.94 1.65
N GLU A 156 13.39 8.00 2.98
CA GLU A 156 14.70 8.08 3.63
C GLU A 156 15.57 6.87 3.32
N LEU A 157 15.02 5.66 3.47
CA LEU A 157 15.73 4.42 3.16
C LEU A 157 16.09 4.36 1.67
N ALA A 158 15.16 4.68 0.77
CA ALA A 158 15.41 4.65 -0.67
C ALA A 158 16.50 5.67 -1.10
N LYS A 159 16.49 6.87 -0.50
CA LYS A 159 17.50 7.90 -0.75
C LYS A 159 18.89 7.45 -0.27
N ALA A 160 19.00 6.96 0.96
CA ALA A 160 20.27 6.47 1.49
C ALA A 160 20.86 5.35 0.63
N ASN A 161 20.02 4.39 0.22
CA ASN A 161 20.42 3.29 -0.66
C ASN A 161 20.93 3.79 -2.03
N ARG A 162 20.27 4.78 -2.64
CA ARG A 162 20.72 5.37 -3.91
C ARG A 162 22.08 6.05 -3.80
N GLU A 163 22.37 6.63 -2.63
CA GLU A 163 23.64 7.30 -2.33
C GLU A 163 24.73 6.34 -1.84
N GLY A 164 24.45 5.03 -1.76
CA GLY A 164 25.39 4.04 -1.24
C GLY A 164 25.69 4.19 0.26
N ARG A 165 24.77 4.83 1.01
CA ARG A 165 24.87 5.02 2.46
C ARG A 165 23.83 4.19 3.20
N THR A 166 24.08 3.91 4.47
CA THR A 166 23.05 3.35 5.37
C THR A 166 22.26 4.50 5.99
N ALA A 167 20.94 4.41 6.02
CA ALA A 167 20.10 5.39 6.71
C ALA A 167 20.34 5.38 8.23
N ALA A 168 20.12 6.53 8.87
CA ALA A 168 20.14 6.63 10.33
C ALA A 168 19.08 5.69 10.95
N PRO A 169 19.29 5.21 12.19
CA PRO A 169 18.26 4.47 12.91
C PRO A 169 16.91 5.20 12.92
N PRO A 170 15.79 4.45 12.97
CA PRO A 170 14.49 5.08 13.16
C PRO A 170 14.48 5.75 14.56
N PRO A 171 13.77 6.88 14.72
CA PRO A 171 13.62 7.54 16.00
C PRO A 171 13.06 6.60 17.08
N GLU A 172 13.42 6.82 18.34
CA GLU A 172 12.80 6.08 19.44
C GLU A 172 11.32 6.47 19.54
N GLU A 173 10.47 5.50 19.91
CA GLU A 173 9.03 5.75 20.07
C GLU A 173 8.81 6.79 21.17
N GLY A 174 8.59 8.04 20.77
CA GLY A 174 8.42 9.19 21.68
C GLY A 174 9.26 10.42 21.35
N GLU A 175 10.23 10.35 20.44
CA GLU A 175 11.09 11.50 20.09
C GLU A 175 10.53 12.40 18.98
N ASP A 176 9.54 11.91 18.23
CA ASP A 176 8.95 12.62 17.07
C ASP A 176 7.60 13.32 17.34
N GLU A 177 7.16 13.46 18.59
CA GLU A 177 6.04 14.36 18.92
C GLU A 177 6.47 15.84 19.03
N SER A 178 7.73 16.17 18.72
CA SER A 178 8.25 17.55 18.77
C SER A 178 8.17 18.33 17.45
N ALA A 179 7.82 17.72 16.31
CA ALA A 179 7.77 18.43 15.03
C ALA A 179 6.35 18.77 14.54
N SER A 180 5.28 18.30 15.19
CA SER A 180 3.93 18.84 14.93
C SER A 180 2.93 18.53 16.04
N ALA A 181 2.52 19.58 16.74
CA ALA A 181 1.27 19.74 17.50
C ALA A 181 1.02 18.90 18.77
N ALA A 182 1.13 19.60 19.90
CA ALA A 182 0.76 19.28 21.26
C ALA A 182 -0.65 18.67 21.56
N ARG A 183 -0.65 17.71 22.52
CA ARG A 183 -1.68 17.31 23.51
C ARG A 183 -2.89 16.47 23.05
N THR A 184 -2.93 15.17 23.36
CA THR A 184 -3.44 14.62 24.64
C THR A 184 -3.32 13.09 24.68
N THR A 185 -3.06 12.62 25.88
CA THR A 185 -2.76 11.28 26.38
C THR A 185 -3.64 10.11 25.93
N GLY A 186 -3.00 8.95 25.72
CA GLY A 186 -3.38 7.72 26.42
C GLY A 186 -3.53 6.46 25.58
N GLY A 187 -2.77 5.42 25.94
CA GLY A 187 -3.19 4.02 25.75
C GLY A 187 -2.21 3.14 24.97
N GLY A 188 -1.25 2.52 25.66
CA GLY A 188 -0.41 1.46 25.10
C GLY A 188 -1.21 0.19 24.82
N GLY A 189 -0.97 -0.42 23.66
CA GLY A 189 -1.52 -1.71 23.26
C GLY A 189 -0.41 -2.65 22.81
N THR A 190 -0.10 -3.64 23.64
CA THR A 190 0.80 -4.74 23.33
C THR A 190 0.18 -5.65 22.26
N ALA A 191 0.83 -5.81 21.11
CA ALA A 191 0.41 -6.77 20.09
C ALA A 191 0.72 -8.20 20.57
N GLY A 192 -0.33 -8.91 21.01
CA GLY A 192 -0.28 -10.32 21.40
C GLY A 192 -0.19 -11.22 20.16
N GLY A 193 0.77 -12.14 20.18
CA GLY A 193 1.07 -13.08 19.10
C GLY A 193 0.10 -14.27 19.03
N GLY A 194 -0.16 -14.71 17.79
CA GLY A 194 -0.90 -15.93 17.44
C GLY A 194 -0.02 -16.86 16.60
N ALA A 195 0.87 -17.58 17.26
CA ALA A 195 2.06 -18.27 16.73
C ALA A 195 1.84 -19.46 15.75
N GLY A 196 0.72 -19.54 15.03
CA GLY A 196 0.44 -20.63 14.07
C GLY A 196 0.05 -20.19 12.67
N MET A 197 -0.57 -19.02 12.52
CA MET A 197 -0.91 -18.41 11.21
C MET A 197 0.23 -17.52 10.69
N ASP A 198 1.25 -17.29 11.53
CA ASP A 198 2.29 -16.30 11.29
C ASP A 198 3.37 -16.83 10.33
N ASP A 199 3.72 -18.12 10.37
CA ASP A 199 4.83 -18.67 9.56
C ASP A 199 4.51 -18.75 8.05
N GLU A 200 3.32 -19.24 7.69
CA GLU A 200 2.89 -19.31 6.30
C GLU A 200 2.74 -17.91 5.70
N TYR A 201 2.20 -16.97 6.48
CA TYR A 201 2.05 -15.58 6.07
C TYR A 201 3.39 -14.84 6.03
N GLU A 202 4.32 -15.13 6.93
CA GLU A 202 5.68 -14.57 6.90
C GLU A 202 6.47 -15.09 5.69
N SER A 203 6.30 -16.36 5.34
CA SER A 203 6.80 -16.93 4.09
C SER A 203 6.20 -16.21 2.89
N PHE A 204 4.88 -16.03 2.88
CA PHE A 204 4.18 -15.25 1.86
C PHE A 204 4.71 -13.82 1.75
N LEU A 205 4.88 -13.11 2.87
CA LEU A 205 5.44 -11.76 2.88
C LEU A 205 6.89 -11.75 2.42
N SER A 206 7.67 -12.79 2.74
CA SER A 206 9.04 -12.94 2.26
C SER A 206 9.07 -13.12 0.74
N GLU A 207 8.25 -14.02 0.20
CA GLU A 207 8.10 -14.23 -1.24
C GLU A 207 7.60 -12.95 -1.94
N LEU A 208 6.62 -12.27 -1.34
CA LEU A 208 6.13 -11.00 -1.81
C LEU A 208 7.27 -9.98 -1.88
N THR A 209 8.08 -9.84 -0.83
CA THR A 209 9.25 -8.94 -0.84
C THR A 209 10.31 -9.30 -1.86
N ASP A 210 10.54 -10.59 -2.11
CA ASP A 210 11.48 -11.05 -3.13
C ASP A 210 10.95 -10.87 -4.55
N ASN A 211 9.64 -10.72 -4.71
CA ASN A 211 8.96 -10.48 -5.98
C ASN A 211 8.65 -9.00 -6.24
N LEU A 212 8.55 -8.19 -5.18
CA LEU A 212 8.45 -6.72 -5.19
C LEU A 212 9.75 -6.11 -5.75
N GLY A 213 9.89 -6.13 -7.08
CA GLY A 213 11.07 -5.64 -7.81
C GLY A 213 11.38 -6.41 -9.10
N LYS A 214 10.80 -7.60 -9.29
CA LYS A 214 10.95 -8.39 -10.52
C LYS A 214 9.91 -8.06 -11.59
N GLY A 215 8.84 -7.32 -11.23
CA GLY A 215 7.69 -7.03 -12.10
C GLY A 215 7.68 -5.68 -12.81
N ALA A 216 8.46 -4.71 -12.35
CA ALA A 216 8.54 -3.40 -13.00
C ALA A 216 9.94 -2.82 -12.80
N GLY A 217 10.68 -2.68 -13.90
CA GLY A 217 11.71 -1.66 -13.96
C GLY A 217 11.04 -0.32 -13.64
N VAL A 218 11.35 0.22 -12.47
CA VAL A 218 11.29 1.65 -12.24
C VAL A 218 12.54 2.22 -12.96
N PRO A 219 12.42 3.34 -13.70
CA PRO A 219 13.45 3.85 -14.62
C PRO A 219 14.86 3.93 -14.06
#